data_AF-A0A9E2TTE9-F1
#
_entry.id   AF-A0A9E2TTE9-F1
#
_cell.length_a   1.000
_cell.length_b   1.000
_cell.length_c   1.000
_cell.angle_alpha   90.00
_cell.angle_beta   90.00
_cell.angle_gamma   90.00
#
_symmetry.space_group_name_H-M   'P 1'
#
loop_
_entity.id
_entity.type
_entity.pdbx_description
1 polymer ?
#
loop_
_entity_poly.entity_id
_entity_poly.type
_entity_poly.pdbx_seq_one_letter_code
_entity_poly.pdbx_strand_id
1 'polypeptide(L)' 'MLNIAVKTVEFHKFRIMEQLDLHSTVALTKHAIAEGLVRP' A
#
# COMPACT_ATOMS: atom_id res chain seq x y z
N MET A 1 2.41 -7.52 -13.79
CA MET A 1 3.24 -7.98 -12.67
C MET A 1 4.55 -7.21 -12.69
N LEU A 2 5.09 -6.77 -11.54
CA LEU A 2 6.21 -5.81 -11.49
C LEU A 2 7.62 -6.44 -11.64
N ASN A 3 7.75 -7.76 -11.83
CA ASN A 3 9.02 -8.50 -11.93
C ASN A 3 10.05 -8.15 -10.83
N ILE A 4 9.58 -8.04 -9.59
CA ILE A 4 10.40 -7.78 -8.40
C ILE A 4 10.11 -8.83 -7.33
N ALA A 5 11.06 -8.98 -6.39
CA ALA A 5 10.90 -9.91 -5.28
C ALA A 5 9.73 -9.49 -4.37
N VAL A 6 9.05 -10.48 -3.79
CA VAL A 6 7.94 -10.26 -2.83
C VAL A 6 8.38 -9.38 -1.67
N LYS A 7 9.58 -9.64 -1.10
CA LYS A 7 10.16 -8.82 -0.02
C LYS A 7 10.29 -7.33 -0.36
N THR A 8 10.49 -7.00 -1.64
CA THR A 8 10.59 -5.63 -2.11
C THR A 8 9.21 -4.96 -2.11
N VAL A 9 8.17 -5.69 -2.52
CA VAL A 9 6.78 -5.21 -2.43
C VAL A 9 6.38 -4.98 -0.97
N GLU A 10 6.73 -5.91 -0.07
CA GLU A 10 6.45 -5.80 1.36
C GLU A 10 7.15 -4.58 1.99
N PHE A 11 8.42 -4.36 1.65
CA PHE A 11 9.18 -3.19 2.08
C PHE A 11 8.49 -1.89 1.65
N HIS A 12 8.11 -1.77 0.38
CA HIS A 12 7.43 -0.55 -0.10
C HIS A 12 6.05 -0.37 0.54
N LYS A 13 5.27 -1.45 0.71
CA LYS A 13 3.99 -1.40 1.42
C LYS A 13 4.15 -0.87 2.84
N PHE A 14 5.15 -1.36 3.59
CA PHE A 14 5.43 -0.90 4.94
C PHE A 14 5.82 0.59 4.97
N ARG A 15 6.69 1.03 4.05
CA ARG A 15 7.12 2.43 3.96
C ARG A 15 5.95 3.37 3.66
N ILE A 16 5.04 2.98 2.77
CA ILE A 16 3.84 3.79 2.46
C ILE A 16 2.93 3.86 3.68
N MET A 17 2.70 2.74 4.37
CA MET A 17 1.90 2.72 5.59
C MET A 17 2.51 3.59 6.69
N GLU A 18 3.83 3.54 6.89
CA GLU A 18 4.56 4.41 7.84
C GLU A 18 4.41 5.90 7.49
N GLN A 19 4.56 6.27 6.21
CA GLN A 19 4.45 7.65 5.76
C GLN A 19 3.02 8.23 5.92
N LEU A 20 2.00 7.39 5.82
CA LEU A 20 0.59 7.77 5.93
C LEU A 20 0.01 7.52 7.34
N ASP A 21 0.84 7.06 8.29
CA ASP A 21 0.41 6.64 9.63
C ASP A 21 -0.74 5.61 9.62
N LEU A 22 -0.63 4.60 8.76
CA LEU A 22 -1.61 3.53 8.60
C LEU A 22 -1.11 2.22 9.23
N HIS A 23 -1.96 1.55 9.99
CA HIS A 23 -1.56 0.34 10.74
C HIS A 23 -2.09 -0.98 10.16
N SER A 24 -2.64 -0.97 8.94
CA SER A 24 -3.07 -2.21 8.28
C SER A 24 -3.14 -2.07 6.76
N THR A 25 -3.02 -3.20 6.06
CA THR A 25 -3.22 -3.24 4.59
C THR A 25 -4.66 -2.87 4.21
N VAL A 26 -5.64 -3.18 5.06
CA VAL A 26 -7.04 -2.76 4.85
C VAL A 26 -7.17 -1.23 4.88
N ALA A 27 -6.51 -0.56 5.83
CA ALA A 27 -6.49 0.89 5.91
C ALA A 27 -5.81 1.51 4.67
N LEU A 28 -4.69 0.95 4.23
CA LEU A 28 -4.01 1.38 3.00
C LEU A 28 -4.90 1.25 1.76
N THR A 29 -5.58 0.11 1.58
CA THR A 29 -6.50 -0.08 0.45
C THR A 29 -7.68 0.88 0.49
N LYS A 30 -8.29 1.09 1.67
CA LYS A 30 -9.38 2.06 1.85
C LYS A 30 -8.93 3.49 1.53
N HIS A 31 -7.75 3.89 2.00
CA HIS A 31 -7.17 5.19 1.68
C HIS A 31 -6.98 5.36 0.17
N ALA A 32 -6.38 4.38 -0.51
CA ALA A 32 -6.16 4.45 -1.95
C ALA A 32 -7.46 4.53 -2.77
N ILE A 33 -8.54 3.89 -2.32
CA ILE A 33 -9.87 4.03 -2.94
C ILE A 33 -10.46 5.43 -2.68
N ALA A 34 -10.38 5.92 -1.43
CA ALA A 34 -10.91 7.23 -1.04
C ALA A 34 -10.23 8.38 -1.79
N GLU A 35 -8.91 8.28 -2.03
CA GLU A 35 -8.13 9.24 -2.81
C GLU A 35 -8.26 9.05 -4.34
N GLY A 36 -8.99 8.04 -4.81
CA GLY A 36 -9.18 7.75 -6.23
C GLY A 36 -7.94 7.20 -6.95
N LEU A 37 -6.94 6.71 -6.22
CA LEU A 37 -5.70 6.13 -6.76
C LEU A 37 -5.93 4.75 -7.39
N VAL A 38 -6.91 4.01 -6.86
CA VAL A 38 -7.30 2.68 -7.36
C VAL A 38 -8.83 2.54 -7.37
N ARG A 39 -9.34 1.63 -8.20
CA ARG A 39 -10.76 1.28 -8.24
C ARG A 39 -11.00 -0.05 -7.51
N PRO A 40 -12.17 -0.26 -6.89
CA PRO A 40 -12.56 -1.55 -6.32
C PRO A 40 -12.56 -2.69 -7.34
#